data_AF-A0A3D1R7U4-F1
#
_entry.id   AF-A0A3D1R7U4-F1
#
_cell.length_a   1.000
_cell.length_b   1.000
_cell.length_c   1.000
_cell.angle_alpha   90.00
_cell.angle_beta   90.00
_cell.angle_gamma   90.00
#
_symmetry.space_group_name_H-M   'P 1'
#
loop_
_entity.id
_entity.type
_entity.pdbx_description
1 polymer ?
#
loop_
_entity_poly.entity_id
_entity_poly.type
_entity_poly.pdbx_seq_one_letter_code
_entity_poly.pdbx_strand_id
1 'polypeptide(L)'
;GYYSTLRLADFDGDGMDDACARGPDGWQCWRSSGTGFGAAVAGPAWADSVGWNNPQYYGSIRTGDIDGDGKVDVCARAAAGIRCALSTGSGFGNGIVGPEWSNAAGYGAVEYWSTIRMTDVDGDGRADLCARGPAGVTCHLSTGSGFGPAIAGPDLTDASGWGDMDNASTIRFGDLDGDG
;
A
#
# COMPACT_ATOMS: atom_id res chain seq x y z
N GLY A 1 -4.48 17.96 -0.10
CA GLY A 1 -5.13 17.41 1.10
C GLY A 1 -4.16 16.45 1.75
N TYR A 2 -3.51 16.85 2.84
CA TYR A 2 -2.52 16.05 3.57
C TYR A 2 -3.18 15.08 4.59
N TYR A 3 -4.49 15.18 4.77
CA TYR A 3 -5.25 14.47 5.80
C TYR A 3 -5.69 13.05 5.39
N SER A 4 -5.53 12.65 4.12
CA SER A 4 -6.02 11.35 3.62
C SER A 4 -4.98 10.23 3.67
N THR A 5 -3.79 10.48 4.22
CA THR A 5 -2.66 9.53 4.24
C THR A 5 -2.22 9.11 5.63
N LEU A 6 -2.92 9.55 6.69
CA LEU A 6 -2.65 9.06 8.04
C LEU A 6 -2.95 7.56 8.10
N ARG A 7 -1.97 6.80 8.59
CA ARG A 7 -2.03 5.37 8.86
C ARG A 7 -1.61 5.14 10.30
N LEU A 8 -2.28 4.19 10.93
CA LEU A 8 -1.83 3.56 12.17
C LEU A 8 -1.20 2.23 11.76
N ALA A 9 0.05 2.03 12.17
CA ALA A 9 0.87 0.91 11.74
C ALA A 9 2.02 0.71 12.73
N ASP A 10 2.27 -0.51 13.17
CA ASP A 10 3.44 -0.88 13.97
C ASP A 10 4.70 -0.94 13.07
N PHE A 11 5.29 0.21 12.75
CA PHE A 11 6.41 0.23 11.80
C PHE A 11 7.70 -0.22 12.48
N ASP A 12 7.80 -0.20 13.82
CA ASP A 12 9.01 -0.62 14.52
C ASP A 12 8.98 -2.01 15.15
N GLY A 13 7.81 -2.66 15.13
CA GLY A 13 7.61 -4.03 15.58
C GLY A 13 7.57 -4.15 17.10
N ASP A 14 7.23 -3.07 17.81
CA ASP A 14 7.16 -3.06 19.28
C ASP A 14 5.80 -3.52 19.83
N GLY A 15 4.84 -3.81 18.94
CA GLY A 15 3.49 -4.24 19.25
C GLY A 15 2.51 -3.08 19.48
N MET A 16 2.92 -1.83 19.22
CA MET A 16 2.06 -0.65 19.28
C MET A 16 1.87 -0.02 17.90
N ASP A 17 0.66 0.46 17.63
CA ASP A 17 0.42 1.26 16.43
C ASP A 17 1.13 2.62 16.53
N ASP A 18 1.98 2.90 15.54
CA ASP A 18 2.58 4.19 15.32
C ASP A 18 1.76 5.07 14.39
N ALA A 19 1.98 6.38 14.46
CA ALA A 19 1.39 7.30 13.50
C ALA A 19 2.31 7.42 12.29
N CYS A 20 1.82 7.16 11.09
CA CYS A 20 2.55 7.42 9.85
C CYS A 20 1.71 8.25 8.88
N ALA A 21 2.34 9.20 8.18
CA ALA A 21 1.66 10.02 7.20
C ALA A 21 2.60 10.53 6.13
N ARG A 22 2.02 10.88 4.98
CA ARG A 22 2.72 11.58 3.91
C ARG A 22 2.54 13.09 4.06
N GLY A 23 3.65 13.81 4.22
CA GLY A 23 3.72 15.26 4.24
C GLY A 23 4.34 15.86 2.97
N PRO A 24 4.58 17.19 2.95
CA PRO A 24 5.27 17.87 1.86
C PRO A 24 6.67 17.31 1.58
N ASP A 25 7.36 16.85 2.63
CA ASP A 25 8.74 16.33 2.59
C ASP A 25 8.82 14.80 2.41
N GLY A 26 7.69 14.12 2.26
CA GLY A 26 7.65 12.67 2.05
C GLY A 26 6.87 11.89 3.11
N TRP A 27 7.05 10.57 3.10
CA TRP A 27 6.49 9.68 4.13
C TRP A 27 7.29 9.81 5.43
N GLN A 28 6.57 9.91 6.55
CA GLN A 28 7.14 10.03 7.89
C GLN A 28 6.33 9.18 8.86
N CYS A 29 7.02 8.61 9.85
CA CYS A 29 6.41 7.89 10.96
C CYS A 29 6.86 8.49 12.30
N TRP A 30 6.01 8.41 13.31
CA TRP A 30 6.27 8.86 14.67
C TRP A 30 5.96 7.70 15.61
N ARG A 31 7.00 7.20 16.30
CA ARG A 31 6.85 6.08 17.24
C ARG A 31 5.92 6.44 18.37
N SER A 32 4.98 5.55 18.67
CA SER A 32 4.16 5.62 19.86
C SER A 32 4.97 5.21 21.08
N SER A 33 4.67 5.81 22.23
CA SER A 33 5.14 5.34 23.54
C SER A 33 3.98 4.88 24.43
N GLY A 34 2.79 4.68 23.83
CA GLY A 34 1.51 4.48 24.52
C GLY A 34 1.00 5.71 25.29
N THR A 35 1.81 6.76 25.42
CA THR A 35 1.51 7.99 26.17
C THR A 35 1.83 9.26 25.38
N GLY A 36 2.42 9.12 24.19
CA GLY A 36 2.83 10.20 23.31
C GLY A 36 3.49 9.67 22.05
N PHE A 37 4.00 10.58 21.23
CA PHE A 37 4.70 10.26 19.99
C PHE A 37 6.11 10.87 19.98
N GLY A 38 7.07 10.11 19.45
CA GLY A 38 8.47 10.51 19.33
C GLY A 38 8.76 11.50 18.20
N ALA A 39 10.04 11.66 17.85
CA ALA A 39 10.46 12.44 16.70
C ALA A 39 10.09 11.75 15.38
N ALA A 40 9.94 12.54 14.31
CA ALA A 40 9.65 12.02 12.98
C ALA A 40 10.81 11.18 12.45
N VAL A 41 10.49 9.98 11.96
CA VAL A 41 11.38 9.08 11.25
C VAL A 41 11.06 9.20 9.77
N ALA A 42 12.05 9.59 8.97
CA ALA A 42 11.89 9.75 7.53
C ALA A 42 11.80 8.38 6.85
N GLY A 43 10.84 8.24 5.94
CA GLY A 43 10.72 7.10 5.04
C GLY A 43 10.92 7.51 3.58
N PRO A 44 10.21 6.87 2.64
CA PRO A 44 10.31 7.18 1.23
C PRO A 44 10.09 8.67 0.93
N ALA A 45 10.94 9.20 0.05
CA ALA A 45 11.00 10.63 -0.21
C ALA A 45 9.67 11.23 -0.65
N TRP A 46 8.81 10.48 -1.36
CA TRP A 46 7.42 10.75 -1.77
C TRP A 46 6.85 12.17 -1.53
N ALA A 47 7.59 13.19 -1.96
CA ALA A 47 7.44 14.59 -1.58
C ALA A 47 6.70 15.38 -2.65
N ASP A 48 6.21 16.56 -2.27
CA ASP A 48 5.52 17.47 -3.20
C ASP A 48 6.47 17.88 -4.34
N SER A 49 7.74 18.10 -4.00
CA SER A 49 8.81 18.47 -4.93
C SER A 49 9.04 17.46 -6.06
N VAL A 50 8.63 16.20 -5.85
CA VAL A 50 8.71 15.12 -6.84
C VAL A 50 7.32 14.63 -7.28
N GLY A 51 6.28 15.43 -7.07
CA GLY A 51 4.94 15.25 -7.64
C GLY A 51 4.01 14.32 -6.86
N TRP A 52 4.36 13.92 -5.64
CA TRP A 52 3.52 13.04 -4.80
C TRP A 52 2.34 13.75 -4.13
N ASN A 53 2.14 15.04 -4.42
CA ASN A 53 0.88 15.74 -4.13
C ASN A 53 -0.25 15.43 -5.11
N ASN A 54 -0.05 14.54 -6.08
CA ASN A 54 -1.11 14.08 -6.99
C ASN A 54 -1.94 12.94 -6.35
N PRO A 55 -3.29 13.01 -6.38
CA PRO A 55 -4.17 11.99 -5.79
C PRO A 55 -3.87 10.55 -6.20
N GLN A 56 -3.49 10.32 -7.46
CA GLN A 56 -3.20 8.97 -7.95
C GLN A 56 -1.98 8.31 -7.31
N TYR A 57 -1.12 9.09 -6.64
CA TYR A 57 0.05 8.60 -5.91
C TYR A 57 -0.27 8.52 -4.42
N TYR A 58 -0.58 9.65 -3.77
CA TYR A 58 -0.80 9.64 -2.32
C TYR A 58 -2.04 8.82 -1.90
N GLY A 59 -3.08 8.75 -2.75
CA GLY A 59 -4.29 7.97 -2.47
C GLY A 59 -4.08 6.46 -2.59
N SER A 60 -2.98 6.04 -3.22
CA SER A 60 -2.61 4.63 -3.39
C SER A 60 -1.75 4.09 -2.25
N ILE A 61 -1.30 4.93 -1.30
CA ILE A 61 -0.42 4.48 -0.21
C ILE A 61 -1.12 3.44 0.66
N ARG A 62 -0.50 2.29 0.84
CA ARG A 62 -0.92 1.17 1.70
C ARG A 62 0.25 0.72 2.57
N THR A 63 -0.07 0.08 3.67
CA THR A 63 0.87 -0.44 4.66
C THR A 63 0.52 -1.91 4.94
N GLY A 64 1.53 -2.72 5.24
CA GLY A 64 1.43 -4.13 5.60
C GLY A 64 2.83 -4.76 5.67
N ASP A 65 3.00 -5.87 6.39
CA ASP A 65 4.29 -6.57 6.54
C ASP A 65 4.57 -7.43 5.30
N ILE A 66 5.43 -6.98 4.40
CA ILE A 66 5.69 -7.65 3.12
C ILE A 66 6.73 -8.74 3.31
N ASP A 67 7.70 -8.55 4.19
CA ASP A 67 8.83 -9.44 4.37
C ASP A 67 8.69 -10.45 5.51
N GLY A 68 7.62 -10.34 6.29
CA GLY A 68 7.24 -11.23 7.37
C GLY A 68 8.14 -11.04 8.60
N ASP A 69 8.75 -9.86 8.75
CA ASP A 69 9.68 -9.57 9.85
C ASP A 69 8.98 -9.00 11.10
N GLY A 70 7.66 -8.84 11.04
CA GLY A 70 6.81 -8.31 12.10
C GLY A 70 6.75 -6.79 12.14
N LYS A 71 7.34 -6.10 11.16
CA LYS A 71 7.26 -4.64 11.04
C LYS A 71 6.44 -4.24 9.83
N VAL A 72 5.64 -3.19 10.00
CA VAL A 72 4.78 -2.73 8.93
C VAL A 72 5.55 -1.92 7.88
N ASP A 73 5.53 -2.38 6.64
CA ASP A 73 6.11 -1.72 5.47
C ASP A 73 5.14 -0.72 4.83
N VAL A 74 5.61 -0.01 3.80
CA VAL A 74 4.78 0.91 3.02
C VAL A 74 4.94 0.70 1.51
N CYS A 75 3.83 0.53 0.81
CA CYS A 75 3.76 0.50 -0.65
C CYS A 75 2.93 1.66 -1.18
N ALA A 76 3.29 2.13 -2.37
CA ALA A 76 2.46 3.03 -3.13
C ALA A 76 2.69 2.87 -4.63
N ARG A 77 1.70 3.30 -5.40
CA ARG A 77 1.78 3.33 -6.84
C ARG A 77 2.57 4.56 -7.30
N ALA A 78 3.62 4.34 -8.07
CA ALA A 78 4.33 5.35 -8.83
C ALA A 78 3.96 5.27 -10.33
N ALA A 79 4.45 6.22 -11.13
CA ALA A 79 4.18 6.26 -12.56
C ALA A 79 4.54 4.94 -13.31
N ALA A 80 5.59 4.25 -12.85
CA ALA A 80 6.09 3.01 -13.43
C ALA A 80 5.49 1.73 -12.81
N GLY A 81 4.60 1.84 -11.82
CA GLY A 81 4.06 0.69 -11.08
C GLY A 81 4.25 0.81 -9.58
N ILE A 82 4.05 -0.29 -8.85
CA ILE A 82 4.15 -0.29 -7.39
C ILE A 82 5.62 -0.17 -6.93
N ARG A 83 5.81 0.61 -5.87
CA ARG A 83 7.06 0.79 -5.15
C ARG A 83 6.78 0.62 -3.67
N CYS A 84 7.54 -0.26 -3.03
CA CYS A 84 7.45 -0.49 -1.61
C CYS A 84 8.76 -0.10 -0.95
N ALA A 85 8.72 0.23 0.34
CA ALA A 85 9.89 0.43 1.18
C ALA A 85 9.69 -0.37 2.46
N LEU A 86 10.65 -1.23 2.73
CA LEU A 86 10.63 -2.10 3.90
C LEU A 86 10.99 -1.31 5.15
N SER A 87 10.28 -1.53 6.24
CA SER A 87 10.65 -0.97 7.52
C SER A 87 11.89 -1.68 8.06
N THR A 88 12.72 -0.92 8.75
CA THR A 88 13.86 -1.44 9.52
C THR A 88 13.63 -1.23 11.03
N GLY A 89 12.46 -0.72 11.38
CA GLY A 89 12.07 -0.20 12.70
C GLY A 89 12.80 1.06 13.16
N SER A 90 13.95 1.38 12.56
CA SER A 90 14.65 2.66 12.77
C SER A 90 14.43 3.69 11.64
N GLY A 91 13.87 3.24 10.52
CA GLY A 91 13.69 3.95 9.26
C GLY A 91 13.23 2.98 8.19
N PHE A 92 13.39 3.33 6.92
CA PHE A 92 12.98 2.48 5.80
C PHE A 92 14.18 2.11 4.92
N GLY A 93 14.28 0.82 4.58
CA GLY A 93 15.35 0.22 3.81
C GLY A 93 15.17 0.32 2.30
N ASN A 94 15.93 -0.51 1.57
CA ASN A 94 15.86 -0.57 0.11
C ASN A 94 14.46 -0.96 -0.35
N GLY A 95 13.99 -0.30 -1.42
CA GLY A 95 12.65 -0.52 -1.92
C GLY A 95 12.49 -1.78 -2.77
N ILE A 96 11.36 -2.46 -2.61
CA ILE A 96 10.93 -3.55 -3.49
C ILE A 96 10.14 -2.97 -4.67
N VAL A 97 10.36 -3.54 -5.85
CA VAL A 97 9.54 -3.27 -7.04
C VAL A 97 8.37 -4.25 -7.06
N GLY A 98 7.15 -3.72 -7.04
CA GLY A 98 5.93 -4.51 -7.16
C GLY A 98 5.41 -4.62 -8.59
N PRO A 99 4.15 -5.04 -8.76
CA PRO A 99 3.51 -5.20 -10.06
C PRO A 99 3.56 -3.93 -10.93
N GLU A 100 3.63 -4.12 -12.25
CA GLU A 100 3.67 -3.04 -13.26
C GLU A 100 2.31 -2.35 -13.47
N TRP A 101 1.64 -1.99 -12.38
CA TRP A 101 0.41 -1.18 -12.35
C TRP A 101 0.71 0.29 -12.64
N SER A 102 1.29 0.54 -13.82
CA SER A 102 1.84 1.81 -14.29
C SER A 102 0.78 2.74 -14.88
N ASN A 103 1.19 3.97 -15.25
CA ASN A 103 0.32 4.88 -16.01
C ASN A 103 0.00 4.29 -17.39
N ALA A 104 1.00 3.68 -18.04
CA ALA A 104 0.85 3.07 -19.36
C ALA A 104 -0.09 1.85 -19.33
N ALA A 105 -0.14 1.14 -18.21
CA ALA A 105 -1.09 0.06 -17.97
C ALA A 105 -2.50 0.54 -17.53
N GLY A 106 -2.76 1.85 -17.52
CA GLY A 106 -4.07 2.42 -17.19
C GLY A 106 -4.32 2.68 -15.70
N TYR A 107 -3.47 2.19 -14.80
CA TYR A 107 -3.65 2.31 -13.34
C TYR A 107 -3.52 3.74 -12.77
N GLY A 108 -3.34 4.76 -13.63
CA GLY A 108 -3.51 6.16 -13.23
C GLY A 108 -4.98 6.56 -13.03
N ALA A 109 -5.91 5.76 -13.55
CA ALA A 109 -7.34 5.98 -13.42
C ALA A 109 -7.84 5.65 -11.99
N VAL A 110 -8.78 6.44 -11.49
CA VAL A 110 -9.23 6.40 -10.09
C VAL A 110 -9.92 5.10 -9.74
N GLU A 111 -10.68 4.53 -10.67
CA GLU A 111 -11.33 3.23 -10.62
C GLU A 111 -10.35 2.06 -10.44
N TYR A 112 -9.05 2.25 -10.69
CA TYR A 112 -8.02 1.23 -10.46
C TYR A 112 -7.14 1.56 -9.26
N TRP A 113 -6.47 2.72 -9.20
CA TRP A 113 -5.53 2.99 -8.10
C TRP A 113 -6.22 3.06 -6.73
N SER A 114 -7.48 3.50 -6.69
CA SER A 114 -8.21 3.57 -5.41
C SER A 114 -8.57 2.19 -4.86
N THR A 115 -8.47 1.14 -5.68
CA THR A 115 -8.78 -0.25 -5.32
C THR A 115 -7.59 -1.04 -4.81
N ILE A 116 -6.36 -0.52 -4.94
CA ILE A 116 -5.14 -1.18 -4.44
C ILE A 116 -5.29 -1.44 -2.95
N ARG A 117 -4.99 -2.66 -2.50
CA ARG A 117 -4.97 -3.09 -1.11
C ARG A 117 -3.76 -3.97 -0.83
N MET A 118 -3.40 -4.01 0.45
CA MET A 118 -2.46 -4.96 1.01
C MET A 118 -3.20 -5.83 2.03
N THR A 119 -3.02 -7.14 1.96
CA THR A 119 -3.66 -8.15 2.82
C THR A 119 -2.96 -9.48 2.58
N ASP A 120 -2.84 -10.34 3.59
CA ASP A 120 -2.43 -11.73 3.36
C ASP A 120 -3.57 -12.50 2.67
N VAL A 121 -3.35 -12.99 1.44
CA VAL A 121 -4.37 -13.79 0.73
C VAL A 121 -4.07 -15.28 0.73
N ASP A 122 -2.87 -15.71 1.12
CA ASP A 122 -2.46 -17.11 1.11
C ASP A 122 -2.17 -17.70 2.50
N GLY A 123 -2.26 -16.87 3.54
CA GLY A 123 -2.11 -17.25 4.94
C GLY A 123 -0.66 -17.51 5.33
N ASP A 124 0.30 -16.90 4.65
CA ASP A 124 1.72 -17.08 4.91
C ASP A 124 2.34 -16.07 5.90
N GLY A 125 1.51 -15.13 6.39
CA GLY A 125 1.88 -14.06 7.32
C GLY A 125 2.55 -12.88 6.63
N ARG A 126 2.42 -12.74 5.30
CA ARG A 126 2.94 -11.60 4.53
C ARG A 126 1.82 -10.92 3.77
N ALA A 127 1.91 -9.60 3.73
CA ALA A 127 0.98 -8.76 3.01
C ALA A 127 1.19 -8.84 1.49
N ASP A 128 0.18 -9.36 0.81
CA ASP A 128 0.10 -9.44 -0.64
C ASP A 128 -0.50 -8.18 -1.26
N LEU A 129 -0.31 -7.99 -2.57
CA LEU A 129 -0.88 -6.85 -3.29
C LEU A 129 -2.04 -7.27 -4.17
N CYS A 130 -3.21 -6.72 -3.91
CA CYS A 130 -4.38 -6.90 -4.77
C CYS A 130 -4.87 -5.56 -5.32
N ALA A 131 -5.27 -5.56 -6.59
CA ALA A 131 -5.93 -4.42 -7.21
C ALA A 131 -6.94 -4.87 -8.25
N ARG A 132 -7.94 -4.02 -8.47
CA ARG A 132 -8.81 -4.12 -9.62
C ARG A 132 -8.13 -3.51 -10.85
N GLY A 133 -8.13 -4.24 -11.95
CA GLY A 133 -7.85 -3.72 -13.28
C GLY A 133 -9.02 -3.96 -14.24
N PRO A 134 -8.82 -3.71 -15.54
CA PRO A 134 -9.87 -3.88 -16.56
C PRO A 134 -10.42 -5.31 -16.63
N ALA A 135 -9.54 -6.29 -16.39
CA ALA A 135 -9.83 -7.72 -16.52
C ALA A 135 -10.38 -8.37 -15.24
N GLY A 136 -10.56 -7.63 -14.14
CA GLY A 136 -10.93 -8.23 -12.85
C GLY A 136 -10.05 -7.78 -11.70
N VAL A 137 -10.24 -8.43 -10.55
CA VAL A 137 -9.29 -8.36 -9.45
C VAL A 137 -8.07 -9.21 -9.79
N THR A 138 -6.88 -8.70 -9.50
CA THR A 138 -5.63 -9.43 -9.61
C THR A 138 -4.84 -9.24 -8.33
N CYS A 139 -4.30 -10.34 -7.80
CA CYS A 139 -3.42 -10.35 -6.65
C CYS A 139 -2.02 -10.82 -7.05
N HIS A 140 -1.02 -10.38 -6.30
CA HIS A 140 0.35 -10.83 -6.40
C HIS A 140 0.85 -11.14 -5.00
N LEU A 141 1.26 -12.39 -4.81
CA LEU A 141 1.74 -12.88 -3.51
C LEU A 141 3.12 -12.30 -3.21
N SER A 142 3.34 -11.89 -1.96
CA SER A 142 4.65 -11.50 -1.48
C SER A 142 5.58 -12.72 -1.46
N THR A 143 6.84 -12.47 -1.77
CA THR A 143 7.93 -13.43 -1.61
C THR A 143 8.91 -13.00 -0.51
N GLY A 144 8.56 -11.92 0.20
CA GLY A 144 9.39 -11.19 1.16
C GLY A 144 10.52 -10.36 0.56
N SER A 145 10.80 -10.47 -0.74
CA SER A 145 11.79 -9.64 -1.44
C SER A 145 11.30 -9.11 -2.79
N GLY A 146 10.03 -9.36 -3.10
CA GLY A 146 9.42 -9.18 -4.40
C GLY A 146 8.01 -9.75 -4.40
N PHE A 147 7.40 -9.78 -5.57
CA PHE A 147 6.05 -10.28 -5.76
C PHE A 147 6.03 -11.36 -6.84
N GLY A 148 5.21 -12.40 -6.61
CA GLY A 148 5.02 -13.51 -7.54
C GLY A 148 4.23 -13.13 -8.80
N PRO A 149 3.96 -14.11 -9.67
CA PRO A 149 3.10 -13.91 -10.83
C PRO A 149 1.67 -13.51 -10.41
N ALA A 150 0.96 -12.88 -11.35
CA ALA A 150 -0.43 -12.48 -11.14
C ALA A 150 -1.33 -13.70 -10.90
N ILE A 151 -2.18 -13.61 -9.88
CA ILE A 151 -3.24 -14.57 -9.57
C ILE A 151 -4.57 -13.88 -9.84
N ALA A 152 -5.44 -14.54 -10.60
CA ALA A 152 -6.78 -14.04 -10.89
C ALA A 152 -7.65 -14.12 -9.64
N GLY A 153 -8.25 -12.98 -9.27
CA GLY A 153 -9.30 -12.89 -8.27
C GLY A 153 -10.69 -12.95 -8.91
N PRO A 154 -11.73 -12.45 -8.22
CA PRO A 154 -13.09 -12.42 -8.75
C PRO A 154 -13.21 -11.63 -10.08
N ASP A 155 -14.11 -12.10 -10.95
CA ASP A 155 -14.45 -11.52 -12.27
C ASP A 155 -15.27 -10.23 -12.14
N LEU A 156 -14.71 -9.25 -11.44
CA LEU A 156 -15.23 -7.89 -11.42
C LEU A 156 -14.63 -7.18 -12.64
N THR A 157 -15.12 -7.41 -13.85
CA THR A 157 -14.50 -6.80 -15.05
C THR A 157 -15.15 -5.46 -15.39
N ASP A 158 -14.47 -4.61 -16.17
CA ASP A 158 -15.09 -3.38 -16.68
C ASP A 158 -16.26 -3.72 -17.61
N ALA A 159 -16.15 -4.80 -18.39
CA ALA A 159 -17.23 -5.33 -19.23
C ALA A 159 -18.46 -5.76 -18.42
N SER A 160 -18.27 -6.10 -17.15
CA SER A 160 -19.34 -6.44 -16.19
C SER A 160 -19.86 -5.21 -15.42
N GLY A 161 -19.50 -3.99 -15.83
CA GLY A 161 -20.02 -2.73 -15.25
C GLY A 161 -19.23 -2.20 -14.04
N TRP A 162 -18.12 -2.84 -13.68
CA TRP A 162 -17.34 -2.44 -12.51
C TRP A 162 -16.28 -1.37 -12.79
N GLY A 163 -16.18 -0.88 -14.04
CA GLY A 163 -15.44 0.35 -14.35
C GLY A 163 -16.15 1.61 -13.83
N ASP A 164 -17.41 1.50 -13.42
CA ASP A 164 -18.16 2.58 -12.77
C ASP A 164 -17.68 2.77 -11.31
N MET A 165 -17.41 4.02 -10.93
CA MET A 165 -16.96 4.37 -9.57
C MET A 165 -18.01 4.02 -8.51
N ASP A 166 -19.30 4.01 -8.84
CA ASP A 166 -20.36 3.61 -7.92
C ASP A 166 -20.22 2.14 -7.49
N ASN A 167 -19.63 1.30 -8.34
CA ASN A 167 -19.35 -0.10 -8.05
C ASN A 167 -17.95 -0.28 -7.47
N ALA A 168 -16.93 0.33 -8.07
CA ALA A 168 -15.53 0.17 -7.65
C ALA A 168 -15.26 0.71 -6.24
N SER A 169 -15.96 1.77 -5.82
CA SER A 169 -15.80 2.36 -4.48
C SER A 169 -16.35 1.50 -3.34
N THR A 170 -17.20 0.52 -3.65
CA THR A 170 -17.76 -0.43 -2.67
C THR A 170 -16.80 -1.56 -2.33
N ILE A 171 -15.74 -1.76 -3.12
CA ILE A 171 -14.78 -2.83 -2.89
C ILE A 171 -14.07 -2.60 -1.56
N ARG A 172 -14.17 -3.61 -0.69
CA ARG A 172 -13.47 -3.72 0.57
C ARG A 172 -12.70 -5.03 0.54
N PHE A 173 -11.42 -4.96 0.87
CA PHE A 173 -10.63 -6.13 1.24
C PHE A 173 -10.38 -5.97 2.73
N GLY A 174 -10.55 -7.06 3.46
CA GLY A 174 -10.24 -7.13 4.87
C GLY A 174 -9.86 -8.57 5.16
N ASP A 175 -8.85 -8.72 6.00
CA ASP A 175 -8.65 -9.92 6.79
C ASP A 175 -9.91 -10.11 7.65
N LEU A 176 -10.57 -11.26 7.48
CA LEU A 176 -11.84 -11.59 8.16
C LEU A 176 -11.62 -12.52 9.36
N ASP A 177 -10.43 -13.12 9.50
CA ASP A 177 -10.05 -14.06 10.54
C ASP A 177 -9.05 -13.50 11.56
N GLY A 178 -8.43 -12.36 11.27
CA GLY A 178 -7.64 -11.57 12.21
C GLY A 178 -6.24 -12.12 12.45
N ASP A 179 -5.66 -12.80 11.47
CA ASP A 179 -4.31 -13.37 11.57
C ASP A 179 -3.19 -12.45 11.07
N GLY A 180 -3.52 -11.35 10.39
CA GLY A 180 -2.59 -10.28 10.06
C GLY A 180 -1.73 -10.55 8.82
#